data_AF-D8GU71-F1
#
_entry.id   AF-D8GU71-F1
#
_cell.length_a   1.000
_cell.length_b   1.000
_cell.length_c   1.000
_cell.angle_alpha   90.00
_cell.angle_beta   90.00
_cell.angle_gamma   90.00
#
_symmetry.space_group_name_H-M   'P 1'
#
loop_
_entity.id
_entity.type
_entity.pdbx_description
1 polymer ?
#
loop_
_entity_poly.entity_id
_entity_poly.type
_entity_poly.pdbx_seq_one_letter_code
_entity_poly.pdbx_strand_id
1 'polypeptide(L)' 'MAKYNGVYSFEGDKAIFIDNNDNELEIKTKHINGEDLISLNEAEKLARWAIKNGNLKGYDLLEKVNIARIRYCK' A
#
# COMPACT_ATOMS: atom_id res chain seq x y z
N MET A 1 18.51 7.66 6.41
CA MET A 1 17.16 7.32 6.89
C MET A 1 16.15 7.95 5.94
N ALA A 2 15.53 7.17 5.05
CA ALA A 2 14.47 7.68 4.17
C ALA A 2 13.26 8.02 5.04
N LYS A 3 12.82 9.28 5.00
CA LYS A 3 11.59 9.74 5.66
C LYS A 3 10.41 9.34 4.78
N TYR A 4 9.89 8.13 4.97
CA TYR A 4 8.63 7.72 4.35
C TYR A 4 7.48 8.44 5.06
N ASN A 5 7.05 9.57 4.54
CA ASN A 5 5.87 10.28 5.03
C ASN A 5 4.69 9.85 4.14
N GLY A 6 3.94 8.83 4.57
CA GLY A 6 2.63 8.58 4.00
C GLY A 6 1.68 9.68 4.49
N VAL A 7 1.10 10.46 3.58
CA VAL A 7 0.07 11.44 3.92
C VAL A 7 -1.27 10.78 3.61
N TYR A 8 -2.01 10.41 4.65
CA TYR A 8 -3.39 9.99 4.54
C TYR A 8 -4.28 11.24 4.62
N SER A 9 -5.04 11.52 3.57
CA SER A 9 -6.05 12.58 3.60
C SER A 9 -7.37 12.00 4.08
N PHE A 10 -7.95 12.61 5.12
CA PHE A 10 -9.30 12.28 5.60
C PHE A 10 -10.42 12.75 4.65
N GLU A 11 -10.06 13.42 3.56
CA GLU A 11 -10.96 13.74 2.45
C GLU A 11 -10.85 12.69 1.33
N GLY A 12 -11.42 11.50 1.53
CA GLY A 12 -11.72 10.58 0.42
C GLY A 12 -11.41 9.10 0.64
N ASP A 13 -11.08 8.45 -0.49
CA ASP A 13 -10.91 7.01 -0.69
C ASP A 13 -9.49 6.65 -1.17
N LYS A 14 -8.47 7.39 -0.69
CA LYS A 14 -7.08 7.17 -1.09
C LYS A 14 -6.02 7.53 -0.03
N ALA A 15 -4.89 6.82 -0.08
CA ALA A 15 -3.65 7.12 0.62
C ALA A 15 -2.54 7.50 -0.38
N ILE A 16 -1.76 8.55 -0.06
CA ILE A 16 -0.66 9.03 -0.91
C ILE A 16 0.68 8.73 -0.21
N PHE A 17 1.59 8.11 -0.95
CA PHE A 17 2.95 7.80 -0.51
C PHE A 17 3.95 8.54 -1.40
N ILE A 18 4.97 9.15 -0.79
CA ILE A 18 5.98 9.93 -1.50
C ILE A 18 7.35 9.25 -1.32
N ASP A 19 8.10 9.08 -2.42
CA ASP A 19 9.47 8.58 -2.37
C ASP A 19 10.51 9.70 -2.18
N ASN A 20 11.79 9.34 -2.09
CA ASN A 20 12.88 10.32 -1.88
C ASN A 20 13.12 11.24 -3.09
N ASN A 21 12.49 10.97 -4.24
CA ASN A 21 12.57 11.78 -5.45
C ASN A 21 11.26 12.56 -5.69
N ASP A 22 10.44 12.72 -4.66
CA ASP A 22 9.12 13.37 -4.72
C ASP A 22 8.13 12.72 -5.71
N ASN A 23 8.32 11.44 -6.06
CA ASN A 23 7.30 10.72 -6.83
C ASN A 23 6.17 10.26 -5.92
N GLU A 24 4.95 10.52 -6.34
CA GLU A 24 3.75 10.12 -5.62
C GLU A 24 3.23 8.75 -6.09
N LEU A 25 2.86 7.92 -5.13
CA LEU A 25 2.07 6.72 -5.30
C LEU A 25 0.72 6.92 -4.63
N GLU A 26 -0.33 6.90 -5.44
CA GLU A 26 -1.71 6.84 -4.95
C GLU A 26 -2.17 5.39 -4.78
N ILE A 27 -2.72 5.07 -3.61
CA ILE A 27 -3.33 3.80 -3.23
C ILE A 27 -4.79 4.04 -2.89
N LYS A 28 -5.70 3.36 -3.58
CA LYS A 28 -7.13 3.47 -3.27
C LYS A 28 -7.47 2.71 -1.98
N THR A 29 -8.13 3.39 -1.06
CA THR A 29 -8.56 2.89 0.25
C THR A 29 -10.07 3.01 0.38
N LYS A 30 -10.71 2.13 1.14
CA LYS A 30 -12.11 2.24 1.50
C LYS A 30 -12.21 2.26 3.01
N HIS A 31 -12.80 3.32 3.55
CA HIS A 31 -13.04 3.43 4.98
C HIS A 31 -14.39 2.80 5.31
N ILE A 32 -14.40 1.76 6.15
CA ILE A 32 -15.62 1.09 6.61
C ILE A 32 -15.51 0.86 8.12
N ASN A 33 -16.48 1.34 8.90
CA ASN A 33 -16.58 1.09 10.34
C ASN A 33 -15.31 1.43 11.15
N GLY A 34 -14.59 2.50 10.77
CA GLY A 34 -13.34 2.89 11.45
C GLY A 34 -12.10 2.11 10.98
N GLU A 35 -12.24 1.20 10.03
CA GLU A 35 -11.14 0.46 9.43
C GLU A 35 -10.87 0.93 8.00
N ASP A 36 -9.59 1.04 7.64
CA ASP A 36 -9.16 1.29 6.27
C ASP A 36 -8.86 -0.03 5.56
N LEU A 37 -9.59 -0.25 4.48
CA LEU A 37 -9.46 -1.43 3.65
C LEU A 37 -8.80 -1.06 2.32
N ILE A 38 -7.93 -1.92 1.84
CA ILE A 38 -7.36 -1.82 0.49
C ILE A 38 -7.65 -3.09 -0.29
N SER A 39 -7.81 -2.96 -1.60
CA SER A 39 -7.94 -4.15 -2.45
C SER A 39 -6.60 -4.89 -2.54
N LEU A 40 -6.63 -6.19 -2.88
CA LEU A 40 -5.40 -6.96 -3.07
C LEU A 40 -4.51 -6.40 -4.20
N ASN A 41 -5.10 -5.78 -5.22
CA ASN A 41 -4.34 -5.15 -6.31
C ASN A 41 -3.62 -3.89 -5.84
N GLU A 42 -4.30 -3.05 -5.04
CA GLU A 42 -3.71 -1.85 -4.45
C GLU A 42 -2.62 -2.23 -3.43
N ALA A 43 -2.84 -3.29 -2.64
CA ALA A 43 -1.84 -3.83 -1.73
C ALA A 43 -0.60 -4.35 -2.46
N GLU A 44 -0.76 -5.06 -3.58
CA GLU A 44 0.36 -5.53 -4.40
C GLU A 44 1.16 -4.34 -4.98
N LYS A 45 0.46 -3.33 -5.49
CA LYS A 45 1.06 -2.11 -6.03
C LYS A 45 1.93 -1.41 -4.98
N LEU A 46 1.39 -1.24 -3.78
CA LEU A 46 2.12 -0.67 -2.64
C LEU A 46 3.34 -1.51 -2.26
N ALA A 47 3.19 -2.83 -2.20
CA ALA A 47 4.27 -3.75 -1.88
C ALA A 47 5.44 -3.63 -2.86
N ARG A 48 5.16 -3.65 -4.17
CA ARG A 48 6.18 -3.52 -5.23
C ARG A 48 6.87 -2.17 -5.19
N TRP A 49 6.12 -1.10 -4.98
CA TRP A 49 6.69 0.23 -4.84
C TRP A 49 7.60 0.34 -3.61
N ALA A 50 7.18 -0.22 -2.47
CA ALA A 50 7.99 -0.23 -1.25
C ALA A 50 9.31 -0.99 -1.46
N ILE A 51 9.26 -2.16 -2.10
CA ILE A 51 10.46 -2.93 -2.47
C ILE A 51 11.39 -2.12 -3.38
N LYS A 52 10.85 -1.48 -4.43
CA LYS A 52 11.63 -0.63 -5.34
C LYS A 52 12.33 0.52 -4.62
N ASN A 53 11.73 1.02 -3.55
CA ASN A 53 12.27 2.10 -2.71
C ASN A 53 13.13 1.60 -1.53
N GLY A 54 13.52 0.33 -1.52
CA GLY A 54 14.39 -0.26 -0.49
C GLY A 54 13.72 -0.51 0.85
N ASN A 55 12.38 -0.46 0.92
CA ASN A 55 11.64 -0.75 2.16
C ASN A 55 11.31 -2.24 2.23
N LEU A 56 12.03 -2.95 3.12
CA LEU A 56 11.92 -4.40 3.30
C LEU A 56 10.50 -4.86 3.69
N LYS A 57 9.69 -4.01 4.34
CA LYS A 57 8.29 -4.34 4.68
C LYS A 57 7.42 -4.60 3.44
N GLY A 58 7.87 -4.15 2.26
CA GLY A 58 7.19 -4.48 1.01
C GLY A 58 7.19 -5.98 0.70
N TYR A 59 8.22 -6.73 1.11
CA TYR A 59 8.24 -8.19 0.94
C TYR A 59 7.19 -8.88 1.81
N ASP A 60 7.07 -8.47 3.08
CA ASP A 60 6.06 -9.00 4.01
C ASP A 60 4.63 -8.75 3.49
N LEU A 61 4.39 -7.56 2.94
CA LEU A 61 3.09 -7.22 2.36
C LEU A 61 2.80 -8.06 1.11
N LEU A 62 3.79 -8.25 0.23
CA LEU A 62 3.65 -9.05 -0.99
C LEU A 62 3.33 -10.52 -0.67
N GLU A 63 3.97 -11.08 0.36
CA GLU A 63 3.66 -12.44 0.81
C GLU A 63 2.21 -12.57 1.29
N LYS A 64 1.73 -11.62 2.12
CA LYS A 64 0.33 -11.60 2.57
C LYS A 64 -0.65 -11.52 1.41
N VAL A 65 -0.36 -10.70 0.40
CA VAL A 65 -1.17 -10.60 -0.82
C VAL A 65 -1.21 -11.92 -1.57
N ASN A 66 -0.06 -12.58 -1.76
CA ASN A 66 0.02 -13.87 -2.45
C ASN A 66 -0.77 -14.95 -1.71
N ILE A 67 -0.63 -15.03 -0.39
CA ILE A 67 -1.39 -15.97 0.45
C ILE A 67 -2.90 -15.71 0.31
N ALA A 68 -3.32 -14.44 0.37
CA ALA A 68 -4.72 -14.07 0.24
C ALA A 68 -5.30 -14.44 -1.13
N ARG A 69 -4.55 -14.20 -2.23
CA ARG A 69 -4.97 -14.61 -3.58
C ARG A 69 -5.16 -16.11 -3.70
N ILE A 70 -4.20 -16.90 -3.24
CA ILE A 70 -4.28 -18.38 -3.30
C ILE A 70 -5.49 -18.90 -2.51
N ARG A 71 -5.77 -18.31 -1.35
CA ARG A 71 -6.84 -18.76 -0.46
C ARG A 71 -8.23 -18.32 -0.91
N TYR A 72 -8.37 -17.09 -1.40
CA TYR A 72 -9.69 -16.44 -1.51
C TYR A 72 -10.08 -15.98 -2.92
N CYS A 73 -9.15 -15.94 -3.89
CA CYS A 73 -9.43 -15.46 -5.25
C CYS A 73 -9.47 -16.60 -6.29
N LYS A 74 -9.88 -17.81 -5.88
CA LYS A 74 -10.06 -18.94 -6.79
C LYS A 74 -11.13 -18.68 -7.85
#